data_AF-A0A2A5A0G4-F1
#
_entry.id   AF-A0A2A5A0G4-F1
#
_cell.length_a   1.000
_cell.length_b   1.000
_cell.length_c   1.000
_cell.angle_alpha   90.00
_cell.angle_beta   90.00
_cell.angle_gamma   90.00
#
_symmetry.space_group_name_H-M   'P 1'
#
loop_
_entity.id
_entity.type
_entity.pdbx_description
1 polymer ?
#
loop_
_entity_poly.entity_id
_entity_poly.type
_entity_poly.pdbx_seq_one_letter_code
_entity_poly.pdbx_strand_id
1 'polypeptide(L)'
;MPKNRKNTFIILAIILLLIVLLWQMKFKNSNSSLAYNFAVTDTASITKIFIADLKGNSITLDRMENNWQINNRHKVRNNAMNIILKTIKNISVQRPVSESSYNRVIKDLATNGVKIEIYQNLNKKPTKTY
;
A
#
# COMPACT_ATOMS: atom_id res chain seq x y z
N MET A 1 -19.31 -2.48 -57.64
CA MET A 1 -19.89 -3.68 -56.98
C MET A 1 -20.91 -3.22 -55.94
N PRO A 2 -22.19 -3.63 -56.00
CA PRO A 2 -23.20 -3.12 -55.09
C PRO A 2 -22.92 -3.64 -53.68
N LYS A 3 -22.55 -2.73 -52.77
CA LYS A 3 -22.28 -3.05 -51.37
C LYS A 3 -23.60 -3.47 -50.73
N ASN A 4 -23.78 -4.78 -50.52
CA ASN A 4 -24.99 -5.32 -49.90
C ASN A 4 -25.19 -4.63 -48.54
N ARG A 5 -26.26 -3.83 -48.43
CA ARG A 5 -26.50 -2.96 -47.25
C ARG A 5 -26.46 -3.75 -45.93
N LYS A 6 -26.89 -5.01 -45.97
CA LYS A 6 -26.83 -5.96 -44.84
C LYS A 6 -25.39 -6.26 -44.39
N ASN A 7 -24.45 -6.46 -45.31
CA ASN A 7 -23.04 -6.70 -44.98
C ASN A 7 -22.37 -5.46 -44.39
N THR A 8 -22.77 -4.25 -44.82
CA THR A 8 -22.32 -3.01 -44.16
C THR A 8 -22.78 -2.87 -42.73
N PHE A 9 -24.03 -3.25 -42.41
CA PHE A 9 -24.53 -3.21 -41.04
C PHE A 9 -23.81 -4.22 -40.13
N ILE A 10 -23.53 -5.43 -40.65
CA ILE A 10 -22.76 -6.45 -39.93
C ILE A 10 -21.34 -5.94 -39.62
N ILE A 11 -20.66 -5.33 -40.60
CA ILE A 11 -19.32 -4.76 -40.40
C ILE A 11 -19.36 -3.63 -39.36
N LEU A 12 -20.36 -2.75 -39.41
CA LEU A 12 -20.53 -1.68 -38.42
C LEU A 12 -20.77 -2.22 -37.00
N ALA A 13 -21.57 -3.28 -36.85
CA ALA A 13 -21.81 -3.91 -35.56
C ALA A 13 -20.54 -4.54 -34.96
N ILE A 14 -19.71 -5.18 -35.79
CA ILE A 14 -18.42 -5.77 -35.37
C ILE A 14 -17.44 -4.67 -34.93
N ILE A 15 -17.37 -3.56 -35.67
CA ILE A 15 -16.53 -2.41 -35.30
C ILE A 15 -16.99 -1.81 -33.96
N LEU A 16 -18.29 -1.68 -33.76
CA LEU A 16 -18.85 -1.14 -32.51
C LEU A 16 -18.57 -2.08 -31.33
N LEU A 17 -18.67 -3.40 -31.54
CA LEU A 17 -18.30 -4.41 -30.54
C LEU A 17 -16.80 -4.33 -30.19
N LEU A 18 -15.93 -4.18 -31.18
CA LEU A 18 -14.49 -4.01 -30.99
C LEU A 18 -14.16 -2.73 -30.20
N ILE A 19 -14.84 -1.62 -30.49
CA ILE A 19 -14.68 -0.36 -29.74
C ILE A 19 -15.07 -0.56 -28.27
N VAL A 20 -16.20 -1.21 -27.99
CA VAL A 20 -16.66 -1.49 -26.63
C VAL A 20 -15.67 -2.39 -25.87
N LEU A 21 -15.16 -3.45 -26.52
CA LEU A 21 -14.15 -4.34 -25.94
C LEU A 21 -12.85 -3.60 -25.62
N LEU A 22 -12.36 -2.76 -26.54
CA LEU A 22 -11.17 -1.95 -26.33
C LEU A 22 -11.37 -0.92 -25.20
N TRP A 23 -12.59 -0.38 -25.06
CA TRP A 23 -12.93 0.56 -23.98
C TRP A 23 -12.90 -0.13 -22.60
N GLN A 24 -13.43 -1.36 -22.50
CA GLN A 24 -13.36 -2.14 -21.27
C GLN A 24 -11.91 -2.50 -20.89
N MET A 25 -11.05 -2.78 -21.87
CA MET A 25 -9.63 -3.06 -21.61
C MET A 25 -8.87 -1.83 -21.10
N LYS A 26 -9.17 -0.62 -21.61
CA LYS A 26 -8.55 0.62 -21.11
C LYS A 26 -9.01 1.00 -19.70
N PHE A 27 -10.24 0.67 -19.32
CA PHE A 27 -10.75 0.94 -17.96
C PHE A 27 -10.20 0.01 -16.89
N LYS A 28 -9.66 -1.16 -17.27
CA LYS A 28 -9.12 -2.15 -16.32
C LYS A 28 -7.65 -1.95 -15.91
N ASN A 29 -6.94 -0.98 -16.48
CA ASN A 29 -5.48 -0.92 -16.37
C ASN A 29 -4.88 0.41 -15.84
N SER A 30 -5.63 1.21 -15.08
CA SER A 30 -5.08 2.47 -14.51
C SER A 30 -4.32 2.31 -13.19
N ASN A 31 -4.16 1.10 -12.64
CA ASN A 31 -3.57 0.92 -11.30
C ASN A 31 -2.20 0.24 -11.27
N SER A 32 -1.48 0.18 -12.41
CA SER A 32 -0.15 -0.44 -12.45
C SER A 32 0.96 0.36 -11.73
N SER A 33 0.69 1.60 -11.33
CA SER A 33 1.61 2.43 -10.53
C SER A 33 1.33 2.44 -9.02
N LEU A 34 0.25 1.79 -8.55
CA LEU A 34 -0.26 1.95 -7.18
C LEU A 34 0.29 0.96 -6.15
N ALA A 35 1.03 -0.08 -6.54
CA ALA A 35 1.36 -1.18 -5.63
C ALA A 35 2.64 -1.00 -4.79
N TYR A 36 3.40 0.07 -4.99
CA TYR A 36 4.72 0.24 -4.34
C TYR A 36 4.82 1.51 -3.47
N ASN A 37 3.70 2.17 -3.16
CA ASN A 37 3.68 3.36 -2.33
C ASN A 37 3.61 3.02 -0.83
N PHE A 38 4.73 2.53 -0.30
CA PHE A 38 4.88 2.21 1.12
C PHE A 38 5.37 3.41 1.93
N ALA A 39 6.21 4.27 1.36
CA ALA A 39 6.78 5.42 2.06
C ALA A 39 5.73 6.43 2.55
N VAL A 40 5.93 6.96 3.75
CA VAL A 40 5.26 8.18 4.23
C VAL A 40 6.27 9.31 4.20
N THR A 41 6.24 10.10 3.12
CA THR A 41 7.24 11.16 2.85
C THR A 41 7.19 12.28 3.88
N ASP A 42 5.98 12.69 4.27
CA ASP A 42 5.74 13.63 5.36
C ASP A 42 5.64 12.89 6.70
N THR A 43 6.78 12.74 7.37
CA THR A 43 6.84 12.14 8.71
C THR A 43 6.40 13.08 9.82
N ALA A 44 6.24 14.39 9.55
CA ALA A 44 5.84 15.36 10.57
C ALA A 44 4.36 15.19 10.95
N SER A 45 3.51 14.83 9.98
CA SER A 45 2.09 14.53 10.23
C SER A 45 1.83 13.22 10.97
N ILE A 46 2.84 12.35 11.16
CA ILE A 46 2.67 11.10 11.91
C ILE A 46 2.50 11.42 13.39
N THR A 47 1.36 11.03 13.95
CA THR A 47 0.97 11.30 15.34
C THR A 47 1.03 10.06 16.22
N LYS A 48 0.84 8.88 15.64
CA LYS A 48 0.90 7.60 16.36
C LYS A 48 1.41 6.49 15.44
N ILE A 49 2.17 5.57 16.01
CA ILE A 49 2.62 4.34 15.36
C ILE A 49 2.30 3.18 16.28
N PHE A 50 1.54 2.20 15.80
CA PHE A 50 1.29 0.96 16.52
C PHE A 50 2.05 -0.17 15.87
N ILE A 51 2.72 -0.99 16.68
CA ILE A 51 3.55 -2.11 16.22
C ILE A 51 3.14 -3.33 17.03
N ALA A 52 2.83 -4.44 16.36
CA ALA A 52 2.49 -5.69 17.00
C ALA A 52 3.12 -6.89 16.28
N ASP A 53 3.60 -7.87 17.04
CA ASP A 53 4.09 -9.14 16.50
C ASP A 53 3.08 -10.28 16.71
N LEU A 54 3.33 -11.40 16.07
CA LEU A 54 2.51 -12.62 16.21
C LEU A 54 2.73 -13.37 17.54
N LYS A 55 3.70 -12.95 18.35
CA LYS A 55 3.97 -13.52 19.69
C LYS A 55 3.13 -12.84 20.78
N GLY A 56 2.29 -11.86 20.41
CA GLY A 56 1.42 -11.12 21.31
C GLY A 56 2.08 -9.87 21.92
N ASN A 57 3.30 -9.53 21.52
CA ASN A 57 3.92 -8.28 21.93
C ASN A 57 3.36 -7.13 21.11
N SER A 58 3.05 -6.02 21.76
CA SER A 58 2.65 -4.79 21.08
C SER A 58 3.19 -3.56 21.77
N ILE A 59 3.50 -2.54 20.98
CA ILE A 59 3.92 -1.24 21.44
C ILE A 59 3.19 -0.16 20.65
N THR A 60 2.84 0.92 21.34
CA THR A 60 2.30 2.14 20.75
C THR A 60 3.29 3.26 20.97
N LEU A 61 3.64 3.97 19.91
CA LEU A 61 4.44 5.18 19.95
C LEU A 61 3.51 6.37 19.70
N ASP A 62 3.39 7.25 20.68
CA ASP A 62 2.55 8.45 20.61
C ASP A 62 3.43 9.69 20.55
N ARG A 63 3.14 10.58 19.61
CA ARG A 63 3.82 11.88 19.50
C ARG A 63 3.22 12.83 20.52
N MET A 64 4.06 13.31 21.43
CA MET A 64 3.77 14.42 22.33
C MET A 64 4.38 15.71 21.74
N GLU A 65 4.18 16.84 22.41
CA GLU A 65 4.63 18.17 21.93
C GLU A 65 6.12 18.18 21.52
N ASN A 66 7.01 17.67 22.37
CA ASN A 66 8.46 17.73 22.17
C ASN A 66 9.16 16.36 22.19
N ASN A 67 8.43 15.27 22.38
CA ASN A 67 9.00 13.94 22.47
C ASN A 67 8.03 12.86 21.98
N TRP A 68 8.54 11.63 21.90
CA TRP A 68 7.72 10.46 21.67
C TRP A 68 7.64 9.64 22.94
N GLN A 69 6.46 9.07 23.21
CA GLN A 69 6.23 8.17 24.32
C GLN A 69 5.90 6.77 23.81
N ILE A 70 6.40 5.76 24.51
CA ILE A 70 6.05 4.37 24.29
C ILE A 70 5.02 3.94 25.34
N ASN A 71 3.92 3.36 24.88
CA ASN A 71 2.80 2.86 25.68
C ASN A 71 2.28 3.88 26.70
N ASN A 72 2.31 5.19 26.37
CA ASN A 72 1.97 6.32 27.27
C ASN A 72 2.70 6.31 28.62
N ARG A 73 3.88 5.68 28.72
CA ARG A 73 4.60 5.50 29.99
C ARG A 73 6.00 6.06 29.97
N HIS A 74 6.77 5.76 28.92
CA HIS A 74 8.19 6.06 28.89
C HIS A 74 8.57 6.90 27.68
N LYS A 75 9.53 7.80 27.85
CA LYS A 75 10.09 8.58 26.73
C LYS A 75 10.91 7.67 25.82
N VAL A 76 10.65 7.74 24.52
CA VAL A 76 11.43 7.07 23.49
C VAL A 76 12.75 7.81 23.29
N ARG A 77 13.84 7.07 23.16
CA ARG A 77 15.15 7.64 22.83
C ARG A 77 15.12 8.29 21.44
N ASN A 78 15.47 9.57 21.35
CA ASN A 78 15.40 10.36 20.11
C ASN A 78 16.08 9.68 18.91
N ASN A 79 17.24 9.05 19.10
CA ASN A 79 17.94 8.34 18.03
C ASN A 79 17.14 7.16 17.48
N ALA A 80 16.49 6.38 18.35
CA ALA A 80 15.66 5.24 17.94
C ALA A 80 14.45 5.73 17.13
N MET A 81 13.81 6.81 17.57
CA MET A 81 12.69 7.40 16.86
C MET A 81 13.10 7.94 15.48
N ASN A 82 14.26 8.59 15.38
CA ASN A 82 14.79 9.09 14.11
C ASN A 82 15.02 7.95 13.10
N ILE A 83 15.54 6.80 13.56
CA ILE A 83 15.70 5.62 12.70
C ILE A 83 14.34 5.14 12.19
N ILE A 84 13.34 5.00 13.07
CA ILE A 84 11.99 4.55 12.67
C ILE A 84 11.37 5.50 11.64
N LEU A 85 11.37 6.81 11.90
CA LEU A 85 10.80 7.81 10.98
C LEU A 85 11.55 7.83 9.64
N LYS A 86 12.89 7.73 9.67
CA LYS A 86 13.70 7.67 8.44
C LYS A 86 13.41 6.41 7.63
N THR A 87 13.23 5.27 8.28
CA THR A 87 12.83 4.02 7.62
C THR A 87 11.46 4.16 6.98
N ILE A 88 10.47 4.68 7.70
CA ILE A 88 9.12 4.93 7.17
C ILE A 88 9.15 5.89 5.97
N LYS A 89 10.02 6.91 6.01
CA LYS A 89 10.16 7.87 4.91
C LYS A 89 10.77 7.26 3.65
N ASN A 90 11.71 6.32 3.82
CA ASN A 90 12.54 5.82 2.72
C ASN A 90 12.19 4.41 2.27
N ILE A 91 11.24 3.74 2.93
CA ILE A 91 10.86 2.37 2.60
C ILE A 91 10.34 2.29 1.16
N SER A 92 10.91 1.38 0.39
CA SER A 92 10.56 1.14 -1.00
C SER A 92 10.66 -0.34 -1.33
N VAL A 93 9.87 -0.78 -2.32
CA VAL A 93 9.96 -2.16 -2.81
C VAL A 93 11.14 -2.26 -3.75
N GLN A 94 12.14 -3.04 -3.35
CA GLN A 94 13.33 -3.27 -4.19
C GLN A 94 12.99 -4.10 -5.44
N ARG A 95 12.19 -5.15 -5.28
CA ARG A 95 11.71 -6.02 -6.36
C ARG A 95 10.49 -6.83 -5.89
N PRO A 96 9.61 -7.26 -6.81
CA PRO A 96 8.53 -8.18 -6.47
C PRO A 96 9.08 -9.55 -6.02
N VAL A 97 8.26 -10.30 -5.27
CA VAL A 97 8.56 -11.67 -4.88
C VAL A 97 8.40 -12.59 -6.09
N SER A 98 9.36 -13.49 -6.33
CA SER A 98 9.24 -14.48 -7.40
C SER A 98 8.12 -15.48 -7.11
N GLU A 99 7.46 -15.99 -8.15
CA GLU A 99 6.39 -16.98 -7.99
C GLU A 99 6.88 -18.23 -7.22
N SER A 100 8.10 -18.69 -7.52
CA SER A 100 8.74 -19.82 -6.82
C SER A 100 8.93 -19.61 -5.32
N SER A 101 9.03 -18.36 -4.87
CA SER A 101 9.23 -18.00 -3.45
C SER A 101 7.95 -17.55 -2.76
N TYR A 102 6.86 -17.36 -3.51
CA TYR A 102 5.61 -16.76 -3.00
C TYR A 102 5.09 -17.47 -1.75
N ASN A 103 4.88 -18.80 -1.82
CA ASN A 103 4.36 -19.59 -0.70
C ASN A 103 5.27 -19.55 0.54
N ARG A 104 6.60 -19.50 0.32
CA ARG A 104 7.58 -19.39 1.40
C ARG A 104 7.47 -18.04 2.10
N VAL A 105 7.39 -16.95 1.34
CA VAL A 105 7.25 -15.60 1.88
C VAL A 105 5.92 -15.45 2.64
N ILE A 106 4.81 -15.97 2.10
CA ILE A 106 3.52 -15.94 2.81
C ILE A 106 3.60 -16.71 4.13
N LYS A 107 4.21 -17.91 4.13
CA LYS A 107 4.41 -18.69 5.37
C LYS A 107 5.28 -17.95 6.38
N ASP A 108 6.34 -17.29 5.91
CA ASP A 108 7.23 -16.49 6.76
C ASP A 108 6.48 -15.29 7.37
N LEU A 109 5.72 -14.52 6.58
CA LEU A 109 4.88 -13.43 7.08
C LEU A 109 3.84 -13.91 8.10
N ALA A 110 3.26 -15.10 7.89
CA ALA A 110 2.31 -15.69 8.82
C ALA A 110 2.93 -16.20 10.12
N THR A 111 4.26 -16.32 10.20
CA THR A 111 4.98 -16.82 11.39
C THR A 111 5.76 -15.72 12.10
N ASN A 112 6.42 -14.86 11.32
CA ASN A 112 7.38 -13.85 11.77
C ASN A 112 6.93 -12.42 11.45
N GLY A 113 5.74 -12.24 10.87
CA GLY A 113 5.22 -10.93 10.51
C GLY A 113 5.10 -9.99 11.70
N VAL A 114 5.40 -8.72 11.45
CA VAL A 114 5.18 -7.61 12.38
C VAL A 114 4.25 -6.64 11.69
N LYS A 115 3.08 -6.43 12.30
CA LYS A 115 2.10 -5.48 11.84
C LYS A 115 2.50 -4.08 12.30
N ILE A 116 2.46 -3.13 11.38
CA ILE A 116 2.71 -1.72 11.71
C ILE A 116 1.55 -0.88 11.20
N GLU A 117 1.01 -0.03 12.05
CA GLU A 117 -0.03 0.93 11.69
C GLU A 117 0.46 2.34 11.93
N ILE A 118 0.31 3.21 10.92
CA ILE A 118 0.71 4.61 10.98
C ILE A 118 -0.54 5.47 10.97
N TYR A 119 -0.63 6.38 11.93
CA TYR A 119 -1.73 7.32 12.10
C TYR A 119 -1.22 8.74 11.90
N GLN A 120 -1.86 9.47 10.99
CA GLN A 120 -1.49 10.86 10.69
C GLN A 120 -2.61 11.82 11.09
N ASN A 121 -2.25 13.07 11.42
CA ASN A 121 -3.17 14.17 11.67
C ASN A 121 -4.27 13.85 12.70
N LEU A 122 -3.93 13.11 13.76
CA LEU A 122 -4.87 12.70 14.83
C LEU A 122 -6.08 11.91 14.32
N ASN A 123 -5.98 11.28 13.15
CA ASN A 123 -7.05 10.45 12.62
C ASN A 123 -7.23 9.18 13.47
N LYS A 124 -8.48 8.73 13.62
CA LYS A 124 -8.81 7.49 14.33
C LYS A 124 -8.46 6.23 13.54
N LYS A 125 -8.32 6.34 12.22
CA LYS A 125 -7.96 5.23 11.33
C LYS A 125 -6.51 5.37 10.87
N PRO A 126 -5.78 4.25 10.71
CA PRO A 126 -4.43 4.30 10.17
C PRO A 126 -4.46 4.74 8.71
N THR A 127 -3.53 5.61 8.33
CA THR A 127 -3.34 6.05 6.94
C THR A 127 -2.46 5.08 6.15
N LYS A 128 -1.58 4.34 6.85
CA LYS A 128 -0.80 3.23 6.27
C LYS A 128 -0.78 2.04 7.22
N THR A 129 -0.74 0.85 6.63
CA THR A 129 -0.57 -0.41 7.35
C THR A 129 0.43 -1.27 6.59
N TYR A 130 1.37 -1.85 7.32
CA TYR A 130 2.35 -2.81 6.83
C TYR A 130 2.13 -4.17 7.49
#